data_AF-I5C516-F1
#
_entry.id   AF-I5C516-F1
#
_cell.length_a   1.000
_cell.length_b   1.000
_cell.length_c   1.000
_cell.angle_alpha   90.00
_cell.angle_beta   90.00
_cell.angle_gamma   90.00
#
_symmetry.space_group_name_H-M   'P 1'
#
loop_
_entity.id
_entity.type
_entity.pdbx_description
1 polymer ?
#
loop_
_entity_poly.entity_id
_entity_poly.type
_entity_poly.pdbx_seq_one_letter_code
_entity_poly.pdbx_strand_id
1 'polypeptide(L)'
;MKTVSICLTPALRELYEVSGRIVVVVDIFRASSTMVAALCEGVDHIIPVADQEECRALGAKGYLTAGERNGHIIPGFDLGNSPLAFQQEAFKGQKLSMTTTNGTLAIEKFREGARELLIGLL
;
A
#
# COMPACT_ATOMS: atom_id res chain seq x y z
N MET A 1 9.27 22.47 -18.90
CA MET A 1 9.32 21.18 -19.61
C MET A 1 8.83 20.10 -18.65
N LYS A 2 8.01 19.14 -19.09
CA LYS A 2 7.59 18.02 -18.22
C LYS A 2 8.76 17.03 -18.09
N THR A 3 9.03 16.55 -16.89
CA THR A 3 10.13 15.59 -16.61
C THR A 3 9.59 14.36 -15.91
N VAL A 4 10.16 13.20 -16.22
CA VAL A 4 9.89 11.94 -15.52
C VAL A 4 11.21 11.46 -14.91
N SER A 5 11.14 10.98 -13.67
CA SER A 5 12.28 10.43 -12.94
C SER A 5 11.86 9.12 -12.29
N ILE A 6 12.74 8.13 -12.27
CA ILE A 6 12.47 6.81 -11.68
C ILE A 6 13.32 6.68 -10.43
N CYS A 7 12.67 6.43 -9.29
CA CYS A 7 13.33 6.05 -8.04
C CYS A 7 13.13 4.55 -7.83
N LEU A 8 14.22 3.79 -7.79
CA LEU A 8 14.18 2.32 -7.80
C LEU A 8 13.85 1.71 -6.43
N THR A 9 14.01 2.46 -5.34
CA THR A 9 13.77 1.97 -3.99
C THR A 9 13.46 3.11 -3.03
N PRO A 10 12.58 2.91 -2.03
CA PRO A 10 12.31 3.91 -0.99
C PRO A 10 13.54 4.30 -0.15
N ALA A 11 14.63 3.55 -0.22
CA ALA A 11 15.91 3.92 0.39
C ALA A 11 16.56 5.16 -0.26
N LEU A 12 16.25 5.46 -1.53
CA LEU A 12 16.85 6.57 -2.27
C LEU A 12 16.00 7.85 -2.26
N ARG A 13 14.95 7.92 -1.44
CA ARG A 13 13.99 9.04 -1.39
C ARG A 13 14.66 10.42 -1.29
N GLU A 14 15.73 10.55 -0.53
CA GLU A 14 16.43 11.82 -0.29
C GLU A 14 17.13 12.38 -1.53
N LEU A 15 17.39 11.54 -2.54
CA LEU A 15 18.03 11.94 -3.79
C LEU A 15 17.04 12.54 -4.81
N TYR A 16 15.75 12.58 -4.48
CA TYR A 16 14.68 13.01 -5.38
C TYR A 16 13.87 14.15 -4.77
N GLU A 17 13.77 15.26 -5.49
CA GLU A 17 12.85 16.35 -5.16
C GLU A 17 11.43 15.96 -5.59
N VAL A 18 10.51 15.90 -4.63
CA VAL A 18 9.12 15.48 -4.87
C VAL A 18 8.11 16.61 -4.68
N SER A 19 8.54 17.77 -4.18
CA SER A 19 7.67 18.91 -3.94
C SER A 19 6.93 19.33 -5.21
N GLY A 20 5.60 19.32 -5.14
CA GLY A 20 4.73 19.68 -6.26
C GLY A 20 4.65 18.65 -7.39
N ARG A 21 5.28 17.46 -7.25
CA ARG A 21 5.25 16.39 -8.25
C ARG A 21 4.09 15.42 -8.03
N ILE A 22 3.64 14.78 -9.12
CA ILE A 22 2.84 13.54 -9.03
C ILE A 22 3.83 12.40 -8.79
N VAL A 23 3.57 11.59 -7.77
CA VAL A 23 4.31 10.36 -7.49
C VAL A 23 3.43 9.17 -7.87
N VAL A 24 4.01 8.20 -8.57
CA VAL A 24 3.36 6.91 -8.84
C VAL A 24 4.17 5.83 -8.14
N VAL A 25 3.60 5.18 -7.14
CA VAL A 25 4.22 4.06 -6.44
C VAL A 25 3.84 2.76 -7.13
N VAL A 26 4.85 1.98 -7.53
CA VAL A 26 4.68 0.70 -8.21
C VAL A 26 5.46 -0.36 -7.43
N ASP A 27 4.73 -1.34 -6.88
CA ASP A 27 5.28 -2.51 -6.19
C ASP A 27 4.47 -3.73 -6.62
N ILE A 28 4.79 -4.23 -7.82
CA ILE A 28 4.01 -5.26 -8.52
C ILE A 28 3.98 -6.59 -7.74
N PHE A 29 5.04 -6.89 -6.98
CA PHE A 29 5.16 -8.12 -6.20
C PHE A 29 5.31 -7.83 -4.70
N ARG A 30 4.23 -7.50 -3.98
CA ARG A 30 2.81 -7.60 -4.40
C ARG A 30 1.92 -6.44 -3.95
N ALA A 31 2.47 -5.40 -3.33
CA ALA A 31 1.64 -4.42 -2.62
C ALA A 31 0.66 -3.68 -3.55
N SER A 32 1.14 -3.11 -4.67
CA SER A 32 0.29 -2.38 -5.61
C SER A 32 -0.75 -3.28 -6.28
N SER A 33 -0.35 -4.48 -6.70
CA SER A 33 -1.26 -5.50 -7.25
C SER A 33 -2.37 -5.86 -6.27
N THR A 34 -2.02 -6.06 -5.00
CA THR A 34 -2.99 -6.41 -3.95
C THR A 34 -3.95 -5.26 -3.65
N MET A 35 -3.44 -4.03 -3.54
CA MET A 35 -4.28 -2.85 -3.28
C MET A 35 -5.29 -2.60 -4.42
N VAL A 36 -4.82 -2.67 -5.67
CA VAL A 36 -5.70 -2.47 -6.83
C VAL A 36 -6.73 -3.60 -6.93
N ALA A 37 -6.33 -4.86 -6.73
CA ALA A 37 -7.26 -5.99 -6.71
C ALA A 37 -8.33 -5.84 -5.62
N ALA A 38 -7.94 -5.48 -4.39
CA ALA A 38 -8.86 -5.25 -3.29
C ALA A 38 -9.92 -4.18 -3.61
N LEU A 39 -9.50 -3.04 -4.18
CA LEU A 39 -10.42 -1.97 -4.60
C LEU A 39 -11.35 -2.44 -5.73
N CYS A 40 -10.83 -3.16 -6.73
CA CYS A 40 -11.64 -3.70 -7.83
C CYS A 40 -12.68 -4.72 -7.36
N GLU A 41 -12.36 -5.51 -6.34
CA GLU A 41 -13.28 -6.48 -5.72
C GLU A 41 -14.26 -5.84 -4.72
N GLY A 42 -14.19 -4.50 -4.52
CA GLY A 42 -15.19 -3.72 -3.80
C GLY A 42 -14.85 -3.39 -2.35
N VAL A 43 -13.58 -3.50 -1.92
CA VAL A 43 -13.11 -2.87 -0.68
C VAL A 43 -13.35 -1.36 -0.76
N ASP A 44 -13.92 -0.78 0.29
CA ASP A 44 -14.39 0.62 0.30
C ASP A 44 -13.22 1.62 0.22
N HIS A 45 -12.19 1.42 1.06
CA HIS A 45 -10.94 2.17 0.99
C HIS A 45 -9.81 1.43 1.71
N ILE A 46 -8.57 1.83 1.40
CA ILE A 46 -7.34 1.26 1.94
C ILE A 46 -6.52 2.34 2.65
N ILE A 47 -6.09 2.05 3.87
CA ILE A 47 -5.11 2.83 4.61
C ILE A 47 -3.78 2.05 4.62
N PRO A 48 -2.83 2.40 3.73
CA PRO A 48 -1.49 1.84 3.78
C PRO A 48 -0.67 2.52 4.88
N VAL A 49 -0.04 1.72 5.75
CA VAL A 49 0.82 2.17 6.85
C VAL A 49 2.14 1.41 6.85
N ALA A 50 3.24 2.08 7.16
CA ALA A 50 4.56 1.46 7.18
C ALA A 50 4.74 0.53 8.41
N ASP A 51 4.14 0.91 9.54
CA ASP A 51 4.28 0.18 10.81
C ASP A 51 3.19 -0.89 11.00
N GLN A 52 3.59 -2.03 11.58
CA GLN A 52 2.67 -3.15 11.81
C GLN A 52 1.73 -2.90 12.99
N GLU A 53 2.17 -2.19 14.04
CA GLU A 53 1.35 -1.91 15.21
C GLU A 53 0.31 -0.85 14.89
N GLU A 54 0.65 0.13 14.05
CA GLU A 54 -0.33 1.07 13.49
C GLU A 54 -1.42 0.33 12.69
N CYS A 55 -1.02 -0.65 11.88
CA CYS A 55 -1.98 -1.48 11.13
C CYS A 55 -2.91 -2.26 12.07
N ARG A 56 -2.37 -2.86 13.14
CA ARG A 56 -3.19 -3.53 14.18
C ARG A 56 -4.14 -2.58 14.89
N ALA A 57 -3.67 -1.36 15.19
CA ALA A 57 -4.49 -0.35 15.86
C ALA A 57 -5.69 0.08 14.99
N LEU A 58 -5.54 0.11 13.66
CA LEU A 58 -6.66 0.29 12.74
C LEU A 58 -7.58 -0.94 12.72
N GLY A 59 -7.02 -2.15 12.79
CA GLY A 59 -7.79 -3.38 12.95
C GLY A 59 -8.73 -3.34 14.15
N ALA A 60 -8.23 -2.90 15.31
CA ALA A 60 -9.03 -2.70 16.52
C ALA A 60 -10.15 -1.63 16.37
N LYS A 61 -10.08 -0.79 15.33
CA LYS A 61 -11.10 0.21 14.97
C LYS A 61 -12.07 -0.30 13.89
N GLY A 62 -12.05 -1.59 13.57
CA GLY A 62 -12.96 -2.22 12.62
C GLY A 62 -12.48 -2.24 11.17
N TYR A 63 -11.17 -2.10 10.93
CA TYR A 63 -10.58 -2.35 9.61
C TYR A 63 -10.19 -3.83 9.49
N LEU A 64 -10.29 -4.39 8.29
CA LEU A 64 -9.57 -5.61 7.95
C LEU A 64 -8.07 -5.31 7.96
N THR A 65 -7.27 -6.24 8.45
CA THR A 65 -5.82 -6.14 8.47
C THR A 65 -5.20 -7.02 7.40
N ALA A 66 -4.42 -6.43 6.50
CA ALA A 66 -3.64 -7.15 5.51
C ALA A 66 -2.17 -6.80 5.60
N GLY A 67 -1.30 -7.77 5.42
CA GLY A 67 0.11 -7.44 5.36
C GLY A 67 1.05 -8.60 5.33
N GLU A 68 2.30 -8.26 5.06
CA GLU A 68 3.39 -9.22 5.06
C GLU A 68 4.67 -8.65 5.68
N ARG A 69 5.48 -9.57 6.21
CA ARG A 69 6.89 -9.37 6.49
C ARG A 69 7.65 -10.58 5.94
N ASN A 70 8.68 -10.32 5.16
CA ASN A 70 9.47 -11.37 4.50
C ASN A 70 8.61 -12.34 3.67
N GLY A 71 7.52 -11.86 3.07
CA GLY A 71 6.59 -12.66 2.26
C GLY A 71 5.56 -13.47 3.06
N HIS A 72 5.64 -13.48 4.39
CA HIS A 72 4.72 -14.21 5.26
C HIS A 72 3.65 -13.29 5.85
N ILE A 73 2.46 -13.84 6.06
CA ILE A 73 1.38 -13.15 6.75
C ILE A 73 1.84 -12.79 8.17
N ILE A 74 1.55 -11.56 8.59
CA ILE A 74 1.85 -11.12 9.94
C ILE A 74 0.92 -11.85 10.93
N PRO A 75 1.44 -12.48 12.00
CA PRO A 75 0.60 -13.23 12.94
C PRO A 75 -0.56 -12.39 13.49
N GLY A 76 -1.77 -12.94 13.43
CA GLY A 76 -2.99 -12.27 13.89
C GLY A 76 -3.56 -11.22 12.93
N PHE A 77 -3.05 -11.12 11.70
CA PHE A 77 -3.71 -10.37 10.64
C PHE A 77 -4.75 -11.25 9.94
N ASP A 78 -5.78 -10.61 9.38
CA ASP A 78 -6.86 -11.29 8.66
C ASP A 78 -6.37 -11.83 7.31
N LEU A 79 -5.49 -11.07 6.64
CA LEU A 79 -5.07 -11.31 5.26
C LEU A 79 -3.56 -11.10 5.06
N GLY A 80 -3.05 -11.71 4.00
CA GLY A 80 -1.69 -11.48 3.50
C GLY A 80 -1.61 -10.40 2.41
N ASN A 81 -0.44 -10.27 1.80
CA ASN A 81 -0.22 -9.45 0.61
C ASN A 81 -0.41 -10.26 -0.69
N SER A 82 -1.57 -10.91 -0.83
CA SER A 82 -1.93 -11.69 -2.03
C SER A 82 -3.16 -11.08 -2.70
N PRO A 83 -3.10 -10.69 -3.99
CA PRO A 83 -4.25 -10.14 -4.70
C PRO A 83 -5.45 -11.10 -4.72
N LEU A 84 -5.18 -12.40 -4.86
CA LEU A 84 -6.22 -13.44 -4.91
C LEU A 84 -7.00 -13.58 -3.60
N ALA A 85 -6.45 -13.10 -2.49
CA ALA A 85 -7.13 -13.17 -1.20
C ALA A 85 -8.41 -12.33 -1.18
N PHE A 86 -8.53 -11.31 -2.05
CA PHE A 86 -9.66 -10.39 -2.08
C PHE A 86 -10.82 -10.83 -2.99
N GLN A 87 -10.72 -11.98 -3.67
CA GLN A 87 -11.78 -12.54 -4.51
C GLN A 87 -12.91 -13.20 -3.68
N GLN A 88 -13.37 -12.52 -2.63
CA GLN A 88 -14.42 -13.02 -1.74
C GLN A 88 -15.43 -11.90 -1.48
N GLU A 89 -16.72 -12.23 -1.63
CA GLU A 89 -17.83 -11.29 -1.37
C GLU A 89 -17.79 -10.70 0.05
N ALA A 90 -17.19 -11.43 1.02
CA ALA A 90 -17.08 -11.00 2.41
C ALA A 90 -16.29 -9.69 2.61
N PHE A 91 -15.46 -9.29 1.63
CA PHE A 91 -14.62 -8.09 1.73
C PHE A 91 -15.23 -6.85 1.08
N LYS A 92 -16.37 -6.98 0.40
CA LYS A 92 -17.08 -5.85 -0.20
C LYS A 92 -17.58 -4.88 0.86
N GLY A 93 -17.35 -3.59 0.63
CA GLY A 93 -17.69 -2.50 1.55
C GLY A 93 -16.84 -2.46 2.82
N GLN A 94 -15.88 -3.38 2.98
CA GLN A 94 -14.99 -3.38 4.14
C GLN A 94 -13.89 -2.31 3.98
N LYS A 95 -13.39 -1.83 5.11
CA LYS A 95 -12.24 -0.93 5.17
C LYS A 95 -10.98 -1.76 5.38
N LEU A 96 -9.91 -1.45 4.66
CA LEU A 96 -8.66 -2.21 4.75
C LEU A 96 -7.54 -1.34 5.34
N SER A 97 -6.84 -1.88 6.33
CA SER A 97 -5.54 -1.39 6.77
C SER A 97 -4.47 -2.34 6.24
N MET A 98 -3.44 -1.81 5.59
CA MET A 98 -2.43 -2.62 4.92
C MET A 98 -1.00 -2.21 5.29
N THR A 99 -0.12 -3.18 5.57
CA THR A 99 1.33 -2.94 5.71
C THR A 99 2.16 -3.97 4.95
N THR A 100 3.21 -3.53 4.28
CA THR A 100 4.15 -4.39 3.52
C THR A 100 5.57 -3.89 3.70
N THR A 101 6.56 -4.74 3.43
CA THR A 101 7.98 -4.38 3.61
C THR A 101 8.40 -3.19 2.73
N ASN A 102 7.92 -3.11 1.48
CA ASN A 102 8.40 -2.12 0.51
C ASN A 102 7.31 -1.12 0.08
N GLY A 103 6.20 -1.61 -0.48
CA GLY A 103 5.17 -0.75 -1.06
C GLY A 103 4.60 0.29 -0.08
N THR A 104 4.19 -0.13 1.12
CA THR A 104 3.64 0.83 2.11
C THR A 104 4.70 1.78 2.67
N LEU A 105 5.95 1.34 2.79
CA LEU A 105 7.07 2.20 3.14
C LEU A 105 7.33 3.26 2.06
N ALA A 106 7.24 2.88 0.78
CA ALA A 106 7.37 3.82 -0.33
C ALA A 106 6.22 4.84 -0.35
N ILE A 107 4.99 4.39 -0.10
CA ILE A 107 3.85 5.31 0.02
C ILE A 107 4.11 6.33 1.12
N GLU A 108 4.49 5.88 2.32
CA GLU A 108 4.72 6.76 3.46
C GLU A 108 5.83 7.79 3.19
N LYS A 109 6.99 7.34 2.70
CA LYS A 109 8.13 8.22 2.42
C LYS A 109 7.90 9.25 1.31
N PHE A 110 7.03 8.95 0.35
CA PHE A 110 6.79 9.84 -0.78
C PHE A 110 5.47 10.61 -0.68
N ARG A 111 4.58 10.27 0.26
CA ARG A 111 3.34 11.00 0.51
C ARG A 111 3.63 12.45 0.91
N GLU A 112 4.60 12.66 1.79
CA GLU A 112 4.97 14.01 2.23
C GLU A 112 5.71 14.77 1.12
N GLY A 113 5.16 15.92 0.74
CA GLY A 113 5.67 16.81 -0.30
C GLY A 113 5.14 16.54 -1.70
N ALA A 114 4.65 15.33 -2.00
CA ALA A 114 4.00 15.07 -3.27
C ALA A 114 2.72 15.90 -3.43
N ARG A 115 2.47 16.40 -4.64
CA ARG A 115 1.18 17.03 -4.99
C ARG A 115 0.05 16.01 -4.97
N GLU A 116 0.35 14.81 -5.44
CA GLU A 116 -0.58 13.69 -5.57
C GLU A 116 0.22 12.39 -5.59
N LEU A 117 -0.30 11.36 -4.94
CA LEU A 117 0.29 10.03 -4.93
C LEU A 117 -0.71 9.03 -5.51
N LEU A 118 -0.29 8.33 -6.55
CA LEU A 118 -1.07 7.30 -7.23
C LEU A 118 -0.43 5.93 -6.99
N ILE A 119 -1.26 4.89 -6.96
CA ILE A 119 -0.80 3.50 -6.98
C ILE A 119 -0.86 3.02 -8.42
N GLY A 120 0.27 2.56 -8.95
CA GLY A 120 0.37 2.03 -10.31
C GLY A 120 0.48 0.51 -10.33
N LEU A 121 -0.13 -0.11 -11.34
CA LEU A 121 -0.08 -1.54 -11.64
C LEU A 121 0.00 -1.73 -13.16
N LEU A 122 0.52 -2.89 -13.61
CA LEU A 122 0.54 -3.33 -15.01
C LEU A 122 -0.73 -4.07 -15.42
#